data_AF-A0A2H0DWV3-F1
#
_entry.id   AF-A0A2H0DWV3-F1
#
_cell.length_a   1.000
_cell.length_b   1.000
_cell.length_c   1.000
_cell.angle_alpha   90.00
_cell.angle_beta   90.00
_cell.angle_gamma   90.00
#
_symmetry.space_group_name_H-M   'P 1'
#
loop_
_entity.id
_entity.type
_entity.pdbx_description
1 polymer ?
#
loop_
_entity_poly.entity_id
_entity_poly.type
_entity_poly.pdbx_seq_one_letter_code
_entity_poly.pdbx_strand_id
1 'polypeptide(L)'
;MTWWIYELGRGNWIDTVAGEAVVLGSFLKDLELVARGIELADMVRAIRYDSDDFYLVEARAKLLEEEIVKLKQAQARMIYIDEICPGAEKVGKPDDEWEFDFILVEQRYQIRMLPTYRDKVKLNDRAKILAESEMGGSLTERETKILTKEVVRKVFGDQEFITTCYHDGDLLVRRTIDHQHDPADRSARGHLDIIYFDDFETATKAWKVVREVTTSGQR
;
A
#
# COMPACT_ATOMS: atom_id res chain seq x y z
N MET A 1 -6.41 -13.70 -38.66
CA MET A 1 -5.32 -13.92 -37.70
C MET A 1 -4.55 -12.60 -37.60
N THR A 2 -4.86 -11.80 -36.59
CA THR A 2 -4.06 -10.63 -36.22
C THR A 2 -4.28 -10.42 -34.73
N TRP A 3 -3.31 -10.90 -33.97
CA TRP A 3 -3.20 -10.72 -32.53
C TRP A 3 -2.89 -9.24 -32.29
N TRP A 4 -3.81 -8.52 -31.66
CA TRP A 4 -3.52 -7.21 -31.08
C TRP A 4 -2.71 -7.48 -29.83
N ILE A 5 -1.39 -7.42 -29.97
CA ILE A 5 -0.48 -7.38 -28.84
C ILE A 5 -0.75 -6.04 -28.16
N TYR A 6 -1.32 -6.10 -26.96
CA TYR A 6 -1.46 -4.99 -26.03
C TYR A 6 -0.14 -4.22 -25.98
N GLU A 7 -0.17 -2.94 -26.34
CA GLU A 7 0.97 -2.07 -26.11
C GLU A 7 1.15 -1.88 -24.60
N LEU A 8 1.99 -2.74 -24.05
CA LEU A 8 2.63 -2.62 -22.73
C LEU A 8 3.64 -1.46 -22.77
N GLY A 9 3.16 -0.24 -23.03
CA GLY A 9 3.92 1.00 -23.14
C GLY A 9 3.31 2.16 -22.33
N ARG A 10 3.70 3.40 -22.64
CA ARG A 10 3.40 4.67 -21.94
C ARG A 10 1.96 4.86 -21.43
N GLY A 11 0.96 4.18 -21.99
CA GLY A 11 -0.42 4.18 -21.50
C GLY A 11 -0.56 3.74 -20.04
N ASN A 12 0.24 2.78 -19.56
CA ASN A 12 0.12 2.28 -18.18
C ASN A 12 0.44 3.36 -17.12
N TRP A 13 1.38 4.27 -17.43
CA TRP A 13 1.69 5.40 -16.54
C TRP A 13 0.56 6.42 -16.53
N ILE A 14 -0.03 6.75 -17.67
CA ILE A 14 -1.14 7.72 -17.77
C ILE A 14 -2.37 7.20 -17.02
N ASP A 15 -2.70 5.92 -17.19
CA ASP A 15 -3.78 5.26 -16.45
C ASP A 15 -3.52 5.28 -14.93
N THR A 16 -2.27 5.08 -14.51
CA THR A 16 -1.86 5.19 -13.11
C THR A 16 -2.06 6.60 -12.57
N VAL A 17 -1.61 7.63 -13.29
CA VAL A 17 -1.79 9.04 -12.91
C VAL A 17 -3.26 9.41 -12.81
N ALA A 18 -4.08 8.98 -13.79
CA ALA A 18 -5.52 9.22 -13.79
C ALA A 18 -6.20 8.56 -12.59
N GLY A 19 -5.91 7.27 -12.34
CA GLY A 19 -6.46 6.53 -11.21
C GLY A 19 -6.04 7.12 -9.86
N GLU A 20 -4.77 7.50 -9.74
CA GLU A 20 -4.23 8.11 -8.53
C GLU A 20 -4.89 9.47 -8.24
N ALA A 21 -5.09 10.33 -9.25
CA ALA A 21 -5.79 11.61 -9.09
C ALA A 21 -7.22 11.43 -8.58
N VAL A 22 -7.96 10.46 -9.14
CA VAL A 22 -9.34 10.18 -8.71
C VAL A 22 -9.38 9.71 -7.26
N VAL A 23 -8.47 8.80 -6.88
CA VAL A 23 -8.41 8.26 -5.52
C VAL A 23 -8.00 9.35 -4.53
N LEU A 24 -6.86 10.01 -4.75
CA LEU A 24 -6.38 11.07 -3.86
C LEU A 24 -7.37 12.22 -3.77
N GLY A 25 -7.96 12.64 -4.88
CA GLY A 25 -8.96 13.71 -4.91
C GLY A 25 -10.20 13.37 -4.09
N SER A 26 -10.67 12.12 -4.19
CA SER A 26 -11.83 11.66 -3.41
C SER A 26 -11.57 11.73 -1.90
N PHE A 27 -10.40 11.29 -1.46
CA PHE A 27 -10.03 11.30 -0.03
C PHE A 27 -9.70 12.69 0.49
N LEU A 28 -9.11 13.55 -0.34
CA LEU A 28 -8.83 14.94 0.00
C LEU A 28 -10.05 15.85 -0.11
N LYS A 29 -11.19 15.34 -0.62
CA LYS A 29 -12.39 16.11 -0.99
C LYS A 29 -12.08 17.21 -2.02
N ASP A 30 -11.09 16.96 -2.88
CA ASP A 30 -10.71 17.80 -3.99
C ASP A 30 -11.42 17.33 -5.26
N LEU A 31 -12.62 17.88 -5.49
CA LEU A 31 -13.45 17.53 -6.65
C LEU A 31 -12.80 17.91 -7.99
N GLU A 32 -11.92 18.91 -7.98
CA GLU A 32 -11.21 19.35 -9.18
C GLU A 32 -10.15 18.31 -9.58
N LEU A 33 -9.40 17.79 -8.61
CA LEU A 33 -8.45 16.71 -8.85
C LEU A 33 -9.16 15.44 -9.35
N VAL A 34 -10.31 15.09 -8.78
CA VAL A 34 -11.14 13.97 -9.27
C VAL A 34 -11.58 14.20 -10.71
N ALA A 35 -12.11 15.38 -11.03
CA ALA A 35 -12.60 15.69 -12.37
C ALA A 35 -11.47 15.62 -13.41
N ARG A 36 -10.28 16.15 -13.09
CA ARG A 36 -9.10 16.08 -13.96
C ARG A 36 -8.62 14.64 -14.19
N GLY A 37 -8.68 13.79 -13.17
CA GLY A 37 -8.39 12.36 -13.29
C GLY A 37 -9.38 11.63 -14.20
N ILE A 38 -10.68 11.90 -14.06
CA ILE A 38 -11.73 11.32 -14.93
C ILE A 38 -11.55 11.80 -16.39
N GLU A 39 -11.31 13.10 -16.58
CA GLU A 39 -11.07 13.69 -17.90
C GLU A 39 -9.87 13.02 -18.59
N LEU A 40 -8.76 12.81 -17.87
CA LEU A 40 -7.59 12.12 -18.41
C LEU A 40 -7.92 10.67 -18.80
N ALA A 41 -8.64 9.94 -17.97
CA ALA A 41 -9.06 8.57 -18.27
C ALA A 41 -9.96 8.50 -19.52
N ASP A 42 -10.86 9.47 -19.71
CA ASP A 42 -11.71 9.56 -20.89
C ASP A 42 -10.89 9.91 -22.15
N MET A 43 -9.90 10.80 -22.03
CA MET A 43 -8.97 11.12 -23.12
C MET A 43 -8.17 9.90 -23.58
N VAL A 44 -7.65 9.09 -22.65
CA VAL A 44 -6.92 7.84 -22.95
C VAL A 44 -7.79 6.86 -23.74
N ARG A 45 -9.08 6.78 -23.42
CA ARG A 45 -10.02 5.90 -24.12
C ARG A 45 -10.40 6.42 -25.51
N ALA A 46 -10.51 7.74 -25.66
CA ALA A 46 -10.99 8.37 -26.88
C ALA A 46 -9.89 8.57 -27.93
N ILE A 47 -8.66 8.89 -27.50
CA ILE A 47 -7.55 9.25 -28.39
C ILE A 47 -6.61 8.06 -28.49
N ARG A 48 -6.45 7.52 -29.70
CA ARG A 48 -5.52 6.43 -29.96
C ARG A 48 -4.08 6.87 -29.76
N TYR A 49 -3.24 5.97 -29.25
CA TYR A 49 -1.82 6.22 -28.99
C TYR A 49 -1.03 6.64 -30.25
N ASP A 50 -1.43 6.13 -31.41
CA ASP A 50 -0.78 6.37 -32.70
C ASP A 50 -1.31 7.63 -33.41
N SER A 51 -2.25 8.34 -32.78
CA SER A 51 -2.74 9.63 -33.27
C SER A 51 -1.77 10.74 -32.92
N ASP A 52 -1.60 11.70 -33.83
CA ASP A 52 -0.86 12.93 -33.54
C ASP A 52 -1.43 13.63 -32.30
N ASP A 53 -2.75 13.60 -32.09
CA ASP A 53 -3.41 14.24 -30.95
C ASP A 53 -3.04 13.64 -29.58
N PHE A 54 -2.34 12.50 -29.54
CA PHE A 54 -1.96 11.85 -28.28
C PHE A 54 -1.00 12.71 -27.44
N TYR A 55 -0.29 13.67 -28.02
CA TYR A 55 0.54 14.62 -27.25
C TYR A 55 -0.29 15.41 -26.23
N LEU A 56 -1.59 15.65 -26.50
CA LEU A 56 -2.49 16.33 -25.57
C LEU A 56 -2.73 15.48 -24.31
N VAL A 57 -2.87 14.16 -24.48
CA VAL A 57 -3.00 13.19 -23.38
C VAL A 57 -1.74 13.20 -22.53
N GLU A 58 -0.56 13.10 -23.16
CA GLU A 58 0.72 13.12 -22.46
C GLU A 58 0.95 14.44 -21.70
N ALA A 59 0.61 15.58 -22.30
CA ALA A 59 0.74 16.89 -21.66
C ALA A 59 -0.18 17.01 -20.44
N ARG A 60 -1.43 16.55 -20.55
CA ARG A 60 -2.40 16.56 -19.44
C ARG A 60 -1.96 15.64 -18.31
N ALA A 61 -1.43 14.46 -18.64
CA ALA A 61 -0.89 13.50 -17.68
C ALA A 61 0.27 14.10 -16.87
N LYS A 62 1.25 14.74 -17.55
CA LYS A 62 2.38 15.39 -16.85
C LYS A 62 1.96 16.48 -15.89
N LEU A 63 1.03 17.34 -16.31
CA LEU A 63 0.53 18.41 -15.44
C LEU A 63 -0.17 17.85 -14.19
N LEU A 64 -0.94 16.78 -14.35
CA LEU A 64 -1.63 16.11 -13.26
C LEU A 64 -0.66 15.38 -12.32
N GLU A 65 0.37 14.74 -12.87
CA GLU A 65 1.44 14.11 -12.12
C GLU A 65 2.21 15.13 -11.26
N GLU A 66 2.56 16.29 -11.81
CA GLU A 66 3.22 17.36 -11.05
C GLU A 66 2.37 17.86 -9.87
N GLU A 67 1.04 17.94 -10.06
CA GLU A 67 0.10 18.33 -9.02
C GLU A 67 0.01 17.27 -7.92
N ILE A 68 -0.10 15.99 -8.29
CA ILE A 68 -0.04 14.85 -7.39
C ILE A 68 1.26 14.86 -6.56
N VAL A 69 2.41 15.06 -7.21
CA VAL A 69 3.72 15.11 -6.52
C VAL A 69 3.75 16.24 -5.50
N LYS A 70 3.24 17.43 -5.84
CA LYS A 70 3.12 18.56 -4.90
C LYS A 70 2.21 18.21 -3.72
N LEU A 71 1.10 17.51 -3.96
CA LEU A 71 0.18 17.08 -2.90
C LEU A 71 0.83 16.07 -1.96
N LYS A 72 1.57 15.08 -2.48
CA LYS A 72 2.36 14.12 -1.69
C LYS A 72 3.39 14.82 -0.80
N GLN A 73 4.03 15.87 -1.32
CA GLN A 73 5.07 16.66 -0.65
C GLN A 73 4.54 17.59 0.44
N ALA A 74 3.23 17.83 0.53
CA ALA A 74 2.64 18.65 1.59
C ALA A 74 2.70 17.90 2.94
N GLN A 75 3.82 18.08 3.66
CA GLN A 75 4.39 17.31 4.78
C GLN A 75 3.49 16.94 5.99
N ALA A 76 2.21 17.30 6.05
CA ALA A 76 1.41 17.18 7.29
C ALA A 76 0.18 16.26 7.18
N ARG A 77 -0.05 15.57 6.06
CA ARG A 77 -1.29 14.81 5.86
C ARG A 77 -1.03 13.31 5.75
N MET A 78 -1.54 12.55 6.71
CA MET A 78 -1.85 11.14 6.52
C MET A 78 -3.17 11.08 5.74
N ILE A 79 -3.16 10.41 4.59
CA ILE A 79 -4.35 10.19 3.75
C ILE A 79 -4.68 8.71 3.84
N TYR A 80 -5.82 8.38 4.44
CA TYR A 80 -6.35 7.02 4.45
C TYR A 80 -6.99 6.72 3.10
N ILE A 81 -6.62 5.61 2.47
CA ILE A 81 -7.05 5.22 1.12
C ILE A 81 -8.02 4.04 1.17
N ASP A 82 -7.72 2.99 1.93
CA ASP A 82 -8.62 1.84 2.09
C ASP A 82 -8.30 1.12 3.40
N GLU A 83 -9.26 0.37 3.92
CA GLU A 83 -9.07 -0.47 5.11
C GLU A 83 -9.80 -1.81 4.94
N ILE A 84 -9.22 -2.87 5.49
CA ILE A 84 -9.89 -4.17 5.64
C ILE A 84 -10.03 -4.42 7.14
N CYS A 85 -11.25 -4.23 7.63
CA CYS A 85 -11.65 -4.63 8.97
C CYS A 85 -12.59 -5.85 8.84
N PRO A 86 -12.26 -7.03 9.40
CA PRO A 86 -13.07 -8.22 9.17
C PRO A 86 -14.41 -8.22 9.95
N GLY A 87 -14.65 -7.20 10.80
CA GLY A 87 -15.91 -6.98 11.51
C GLY A 87 -16.45 -5.55 11.39
N ALA A 88 -17.29 -5.29 10.38
CA ALA A 88 -18.09 -4.07 10.36
C ALA A 88 -19.24 -4.20 11.40
N GLU A 89 -19.24 -3.31 12.40
CA GLU A 89 -20.28 -3.09 13.43
C GLU A 89 -20.25 -3.92 14.72
N LYS A 90 -19.78 -3.31 15.82
CA LYS A 90 -20.62 -2.85 16.95
C LYS A 90 -19.79 -1.98 17.90
N VAL A 91 -20.39 -0.88 18.34
CA VAL A 91 -19.83 0.00 19.38
C VAL A 91 -19.42 -0.84 20.59
N GLY A 92 -18.13 -0.80 20.91
CA GLY A 92 -17.62 -1.25 22.20
C GLY A 92 -17.16 -2.70 22.29
N LYS A 93 -16.24 -3.13 21.42
CA LYS A 93 -14.97 -3.83 21.74
C LYS A 93 -14.38 -4.42 20.45
N PRO A 94 -13.14 -4.09 20.06
CA PRO A 94 -12.39 -4.88 19.09
C PRO A 94 -12.21 -6.30 19.65
N ASP A 95 -12.69 -7.32 18.94
CA ASP A 95 -12.46 -8.73 19.27
C ASP A 95 -11.58 -9.33 18.16
N ASP A 96 -10.41 -9.85 18.55
CA ASP A 96 -9.55 -10.85 17.90
C ASP A 96 -9.44 -10.89 16.34
N GLU A 97 -9.22 -9.76 15.66
CA GLU A 97 -8.98 -9.73 14.21
C GLU A 97 -7.81 -8.81 13.80
N TRP A 98 -7.19 -9.05 12.64
CA TRP A 98 -6.14 -8.19 12.11
C TRP A 98 -6.75 -7.18 11.15
N GLU A 99 -6.24 -5.95 11.21
CA GLU A 99 -6.65 -4.87 10.32
C GLU A 99 -5.52 -4.59 9.33
N PHE A 100 -5.90 -4.32 8.09
CA PHE A 100 -4.99 -3.79 7.11
C PHE A 100 -5.42 -2.39 6.72
N ASP A 101 -4.46 -1.47 6.71
CA ASP A 101 -4.67 -0.12 6.22
C ASP A 101 -3.83 0.10 4.96
N PHE A 102 -4.42 0.75 3.96
CA PHE A 102 -3.70 1.34 2.85
C PHE A 102 -3.74 2.87 3.00
N ILE A 103 -2.58 3.48 3.17
CA ILE A 103 -2.46 4.92 3.44
C ILE A 103 -1.34 5.57 2.62
N LEU A 104 -1.38 6.89 2.50
CA LEU A 104 -0.28 7.73 2.03
C LEU A 104 0.20 8.61 3.19
N VAL A 105 1.48 8.50 3.55
CA VAL A 105 2.09 9.29 4.63
C VAL A 105 3.58 9.50 4.35
N GLU A 106 4.09 10.68 4.68
CA GLU A 106 5.50 11.06 4.42
C GLU A 106 5.90 10.82 2.95
N GLN A 107 5.03 11.22 2.00
CA GLN A 107 5.22 11.07 0.55
C GLN A 107 5.21 9.63 0.01
N ARG A 108 4.98 8.62 0.86
CA ARG A 108 5.03 7.21 0.45
C ARG A 108 3.75 6.48 0.80
N TYR A 109 3.38 5.56 -0.08
CA TYR A 109 2.29 4.65 0.17
C TYR A 109 2.73 3.60 1.19
N GLN A 110 1.83 3.25 2.09
CA GLN A 110 2.06 2.25 3.12
C GLN A 110 0.89 1.30 3.18
N ILE A 111 1.19 0.01 3.14
CA ILE A 111 0.27 -1.03 3.61
C ILE A 111 0.73 -1.41 5.01
N ARG A 112 -0.17 -1.25 5.99
CA ARG A 112 0.11 -1.55 7.41
C ARG A 112 -0.76 -2.72 7.85
N MET A 113 -0.14 -3.71 8.47
CA MET A 113 -0.85 -4.75 9.21
C MET A 113 -0.87 -4.35 10.68
N LEU A 114 -2.04 -3.98 11.17
CA LEU A 114 -2.28 -3.61 12.56
C LEU A 114 -2.85 -4.80 13.32
N PRO A 115 -2.30 -5.14 14.50
CA PRO A 115 -2.95 -6.09 15.37
C PRO A 115 -4.08 -5.41 16.17
N THR A 116 -5.28 -5.99 16.21
CA THR A 116 -6.23 -5.68 17.29
C THR A 116 -5.91 -6.54 18.51
N TYR A 117 -6.00 -5.97 19.72
CA TYR A 117 -5.67 -6.69 20.97
C TYR A 117 -6.81 -6.67 21.98
N ARG A 118 -7.24 -7.87 22.43
CA ARG A 118 -7.28 -8.33 23.85
C ARG A 118 -7.64 -9.83 24.03
N ASP A 119 -6.83 -10.51 24.86
CA ASP A 119 -7.10 -11.69 25.70
C ASP A 119 -7.69 -13.02 25.13
N LYS A 120 -7.36 -13.46 23.90
CA LYS A 120 -7.62 -14.86 23.49
C LYS A 120 -6.56 -15.50 22.58
N VAL A 121 -6.75 -16.80 22.38
CA VAL A 121 -5.92 -17.80 21.71
C VAL A 121 -5.57 -17.39 20.27
N LYS A 122 -4.26 -17.40 19.94
CA LYS A 122 -3.71 -17.21 18.60
C LYS A 122 -4.35 -18.19 17.60
N LEU A 123 -4.98 -17.69 16.53
CA LEU A 123 -5.53 -18.47 15.40
C LEU A 123 -5.43 -17.58 14.13
N ASN A 124 -5.16 -18.00 12.89
CA ASN A 124 -4.72 -19.26 12.28
C ASN A 124 -3.55 -18.84 11.35
N ASP A 125 -2.32 -19.21 11.69
CA ASP A 125 -1.07 -18.67 11.12
C ASP A 125 -1.05 -18.63 9.58
N ARG A 126 -1.80 -19.52 8.92
CA ARG A 126 -1.77 -19.68 7.47
C ARG A 126 -2.21 -18.45 6.67
N ALA A 127 -3.31 -17.78 7.01
CA ALA A 127 -3.80 -16.63 6.22
C ALA A 127 -2.91 -15.40 6.42
N LYS A 128 -2.43 -15.20 7.65
CA LYS A 128 -1.44 -14.17 8.00
C LYS A 128 -0.11 -14.43 7.29
N ILE A 129 0.45 -15.63 7.40
CA ILE A 129 1.69 -16.02 6.71
C ILE A 129 1.53 -15.87 5.20
N LEU A 130 0.36 -16.20 4.65
CA LEU A 130 0.10 -16.04 3.22
C LEU A 130 0.08 -14.55 2.85
N ALA A 131 -0.65 -13.70 3.57
CA ALA A 131 -0.65 -12.26 3.32
C ALA A 131 0.76 -11.65 3.46
N GLU A 132 1.50 -11.98 4.52
CA GLU A 132 2.88 -11.53 4.73
C GLU A 132 3.83 -12.03 3.64
N SER A 133 3.66 -13.28 3.18
CA SER A 133 4.45 -13.89 2.12
C SER A 133 4.16 -13.24 0.77
N GLU A 134 2.89 -13.02 0.42
CA GLU A 134 2.48 -12.41 -0.85
C GLU A 134 2.85 -10.93 -0.91
N MET A 135 2.68 -10.20 0.19
CA MET A 135 3.19 -8.82 0.29
C MET A 135 4.72 -8.78 0.22
N GLY A 136 5.40 -9.76 0.82
CA GLY A 136 6.84 -9.95 0.68
C GLY A 136 7.27 -10.23 -0.76
N GLY A 137 6.49 -11.05 -1.49
CA GLY A 137 6.67 -11.34 -2.91
C GLY A 137 6.66 -10.07 -3.76
N SER A 138 5.74 -9.15 -3.47
CA SER A 138 5.60 -7.85 -4.15
C SER A 138 6.82 -6.93 -3.97
N LEU A 139 7.61 -7.13 -2.90
CA LEU A 139 8.88 -6.41 -2.69
C LEU A 139 10.05 -7.05 -3.48
N THR A 140 9.94 -8.33 -3.81
CA THR A 140 11.02 -9.18 -4.35
C THR A 140 10.85 -9.61 -5.81
N GLU A 141 9.78 -9.19 -6.51
CA GLU A 141 9.63 -9.38 -7.97
C GLU A 141 10.81 -8.78 -8.78
N ARG A 142 11.68 -7.98 -8.15
CA ARG A 142 13.06 -7.78 -8.60
C ARG A 142 13.92 -8.98 -8.18
N GLU A 143 13.79 -10.09 -8.93
CA GLU A 143 14.25 -11.48 -8.71
C GLU A 143 15.70 -11.75 -8.17
N THR A 144 16.47 -10.79 -7.67
CA THR A 144 17.82 -11.06 -7.11
C THR A 144 18.28 -10.12 -6.00
N LYS A 145 17.46 -9.16 -5.55
CA LYS A 145 17.91 -8.16 -4.58
C LYS A 145 17.91 -8.69 -3.14
N ILE A 146 19.09 -8.85 -2.57
CA ILE A 146 19.29 -9.11 -1.14
C ILE A 146 18.98 -7.82 -0.39
N LEU A 147 17.89 -7.79 0.40
CA LEU A 147 17.57 -6.66 1.26
C LEU A 147 18.58 -6.58 2.41
N THR A 148 19.05 -5.37 2.72
CA THR A 148 19.86 -5.11 3.91
C THR A 148 18.95 -5.09 5.13
N LYS A 149 19.30 -5.85 6.17
CA LYS A 149 18.51 -5.99 7.38
C LYS A 149 19.17 -5.26 8.55
N GLU A 150 18.46 -4.31 9.14
CA GLU A 150 18.84 -3.66 10.40
C GLU A 150 17.89 -4.09 11.50
N VAL A 151 18.41 -4.47 12.67
CA VAL A 151 17.60 -4.84 13.83
C VAL A 151 17.97 -3.93 15.00
N VAL A 152 17.00 -3.15 15.46
CA VAL A 152 17.14 -2.26 16.61
C VAL A 152 16.26 -2.77 17.73
N ARG A 153 16.86 -2.96 18.91
CA ARG A 153 16.15 -3.37 20.12
C ARG A 153 16.12 -2.21 21.10
N LYS A 154 14.93 -1.85 21.57
CA LYS A 154 14.74 -0.81 22.59
C LYS A 154 13.90 -1.37 23.72
N VAL A 155 14.39 -1.20 24.94
CA VAL A 155 13.65 -1.55 26.15
C VAL A 155 13.07 -0.28 26.75
N PHE A 156 11.75 -0.26 26.92
CA PHE A 156 11.03 0.82 27.59
C PHE A 156 10.24 0.23 28.76
N GLY A 157 10.72 0.47 29.98
CA GLY A 157 10.16 -0.18 31.16
C GLY A 157 10.43 -1.69 31.17
N ASP A 158 9.37 -2.48 31.26
CA ASP A 158 9.37 -3.95 31.18
C ASP A 158 9.17 -4.49 29.75
N GLN A 159 9.02 -3.61 28.76
CA GLN A 159 8.71 -3.98 27.38
C GLN A 159 9.94 -3.89 26.48
N GLU A 160 10.22 -4.94 25.70
CA GLU A 160 11.20 -4.92 24.61
C GLU A 160 10.49 -4.72 23.27
N PHE A 161 10.92 -3.72 22.53
CA PHE A 161 10.52 -3.47 21.15
C PHE A 161 11.67 -3.85 20.23
N ILE A 162 11.42 -4.82 19.36
CA ILE A 162 12.35 -5.26 18.32
C ILE A 162 11.86 -4.67 17.00
N THR A 163 12.52 -3.63 16.53
CA THR A 163 12.26 -3.05 15.22
C THR A 163 13.21 -3.67 14.22
N THR A 164 12.67 -4.29 13.18
CA THR A 164 13.47 -4.76 12.04
C THR A 164 13.16 -3.90 10.82
N CYS A 165 14.18 -3.26 10.27
CA CYS A 165 14.09 -2.51 9.03
C CYS A 165 14.73 -3.30 7.89
N TYR A 166 14.06 -3.35 6.75
CA TYR A 166 14.56 -3.96 5.52
C TYR A 166 14.76 -2.87 4.47
N HIS A 167 15.94 -2.81 3.89
CA HIS A 167 16.35 -1.77 2.94
C HIS A 167 16.74 -2.36 1.57
N ASP A 168 16.30 -1.72 0.49
CA ASP A 168 16.82 -1.89 -0.87
C ASP A 168 17.81 -0.74 -1.15
N GLY A 169 19.11 -0.99 -0.97
CA GLY A 169 20.11 0.08 -0.90
C GLY A 169 19.85 0.99 0.30
N ASP A 170 19.68 2.29 0.07
CA ASP A 170 19.35 3.27 1.12
C ASP A 170 17.84 3.37 1.40
N LEU A 171 17.00 2.76 0.56
CA LEU A 171 15.54 2.90 0.62
C LEU A 171 14.95 1.91 1.63
N LEU A 172 14.25 2.41 2.65
CA LEU A 172 13.45 1.56 3.55
C LEU A 172 12.25 0.99 2.77
N VAL A 173 12.13 -0.33 2.69
CA VAL A 173 11.03 -0.99 1.95
C VAL A 173 10.06 -1.74 2.86
N ARG A 174 10.51 -2.16 4.05
CA ARG A 174 9.66 -2.79 5.06
C ARG A 174 10.17 -2.49 6.46
N ARG A 175 9.25 -2.32 7.40
CA ARG A 175 9.55 -2.20 8.83
C ARG A 175 8.60 -3.12 9.61
N THR A 176 9.17 -4.04 10.37
CA THR A 176 8.41 -4.80 11.37
C THR A 176 8.71 -4.24 12.75
N ILE A 177 7.70 -4.19 13.61
CA ILE A 177 7.85 -3.84 15.02
C ILE A 177 7.22 -4.96 15.83
N ASP A 178 8.08 -5.76 16.45
CA ASP A 178 7.68 -6.78 17.41
C ASP A 178 7.74 -6.21 18.82
N HIS A 179 6.70 -6.47 19.61
CA HIS A 179 6.64 -6.05 21.00
C HIS A 179 6.56 -7.26 21.92
N GLN A 180 7.46 -7.30 22.90
CA GLN A 180 7.57 -8.33 23.94
C GLN A 180 7.34 -7.68 25.30
N HIS A 181 6.37 -8.21 26.05
CA HIS A 181 6.05 -7.76 27.40
C HIS A 181 6.93 -8.41 28.49
N ASP A 182 7.58 -9.53 28.18
CA ASP A 182 8.49 -10.22 29.08
C ASP A 182 9.69 -10.76 28.27
N PRO A 183 10.93 -10.28 28.52
CA PRO A 183 12.12 -10.75 27.82
C PRO A 183 12.41 -12.26 28.00
N ALA A 184 11.87 -12.89 29.04
CA ALA A 184 11.98 -14.34 29.25
C ALA A 184 10.94 -15.14 28.44
N ASP A 185 9.82 -14.52 28.09
CA ASP A 185 8.75 -15.08 27.27
C ASP A 185 8.90 -14.55 25.82
N ARG A 186 9.57 -15.34 24.97
CA ARG A 186 9.76 -15.00 23.55
C ARG A 186 8.48 -15.06 22.71
N SER A 187 7.31 -15.26 23.32
CA SER A 187 6.05 -15.12 22.61
C SER A 187 5.81 -13.62 22.33
N ALA A 188 6.21 -13.16 21.14
CA ALA A 188 5.90 -11.81 20.68
C ALA A 188 4.39 -11.58 20.85
N ARG A 189 4.04 -10.54 21.61
CA ARG A 189 2.66 -10.18 21.92
C ARG A 189 2.15 -9.13 20.95
N GLY A 190 3.00 -8.22 20.48
CA GLY A 190 2.74 -7.24 19.42
C GLY A 190 3.44 -7.59 18.10
N HIS A 191 2.77 -7.52 16.96
CA HIS A 191 3.44 -7.51 15.65
C HIS A 191 2.77 -6.51 14.71
N LEU A 192 3.53 -5.47 14.35
CA LEU A 192 3.18 -4.51 13.31
C LEU A 192 4.08 -4.78 12.11
N ASP A 193 3.48 -4.88 10.92
CA ASP A 193 4.23 -4.92 9.66
C ASP A 193 3.84 -3.73 8.80
N ILE A 194 4.83 -3.00 8.31
CA ILE A 194 4.64 -1.82 7.45
C ILE A 194 5.47 -2.04 6.20
N ILE A 195 4.80 -1.98 5.04
CA ILE A 195 5.44 -2.09 3.74
C ILE A 195 5.30 -0.76 3.02
N TYR A 196 6.41 -0.28 2.46
CA TYR A 196 6.51 1.03 1.85
C TYR A 196 6.59 0.90 0.33
N PHE A 197 5.82 1.72 -0.38
CA PHE A 197 5.78 1.79 -1.83
C PHE A 197 5.99 3.24 -2.28
N ASP A 198 6.79 3.42 -3.32
CA ASP A 198 7.10 4.75 -3.88
C ASP A 198 6.07 5.16 -4.94
N ASP A 199 5.46 4.20 -5.61
CA ASP A 199 4.46 4.40 -6.66
C ASP A 199 3.10 3.77 -6.31
N PHE A 200 2.05 4.40 -6.80
CA PHE A 200 0.67 3.99 -6.54
C PHE A 200 0.29 2.66 -7.21
N GLU A 201 0.85 2.38 -8.38
CA GLU A 201 0.55 1.16 -9.15
C GLU A 201 0.97 -0.09 -8.37
N THR A 202 2.21 -0.14 -7.90
CA THR A 202 2.74 -1.24 -7.11
C THR A 202 2.00 -1.38 -5.78
N ALA A 203 1.72 -0.25 -5.12
CA ALA A 203 0.95 -0.25 -3.86
C ALA A 203 -0.45 -0.85 -4.06
N THR A 204 -1.14 -0.46 -5.13
CA THR A 204 -2.51 -0.93 -5.43
C THR A 204 -2.53 -2.40 -5.85
N LYS A 205 -1.52 -2.86 -6.60
CA LYS A 205 -1.34 -4.29 -6.93
C LYS A 205 -1.15 -5.13 -5.67
N ALA A 206 -0.24 -4.73 -4.79
CA ALA A 206 -0.02 -5.39 -3.50
C ALA A 206 -1.30 -5.38 -2.65
N TRP A 207 -2.00 -4.24 -2.60
CA TRP A 207 -3.24 -4.09 -1.87
C TRP A 207 -4.34 -5.02 -2.36
N LYS A 208 -4.49 -5.17 -3.68
CA LYS A 208 -5.45 -6.09 -4.28
C LYS A 208 -5.20 -7.54 -3.85
N VAL A 209 -3.94 -7.96 -3.80
CA VAL A 209 -3.57 -9.30 -3.32
C VAL A 209 -3.94 -9.48 -1.85
N VAL A 210 -3.65 -8.48 -1.00
CA VAL A 210 -4.08 -8.48 0.41
C VAL A 210 -5.59 -8.63 0.53
N ARG A 211 -6.38 -7.87 -0.25
CA ARG A 211 -7.84 -7.99 -0.28
C ARG A 211 -8.31 -9.37 -0.70
N GLU A 212 -7.73 -9.93 -1.75
CA GLU A 212 -8.09 -11.27 -2.25
C GLU A 212 -7.82 -12.34 -1.21
N VAL A 213 -6.62 -12.37 -0.60
CA VAL A 213 -6.28 -13.36 0.44
C VAL A 213 -7.21 -13.25 1.64
N THR A 214 -7.50 -12.03 2.07
CA THR A 214 -8.30 -11.75 3.27
C THR A 214 -9.78 -12.10 3.08
N THR A 215 -10.34 -11.76 1.92
CA THR A 215 -11.78 -11.95 1.66
C THR A 215 -12.13 -13.32 1.08
N SER A 216 -11.21 -13.98 0.38
CA SER A 216 -11.43 -15.33 -0.18
C SER A 216 -11.41 -16.44 0.88
N GLY A 217 -10.73 -16.22 2.01
CA GLY A 217 -10.70 -17.16 3.14
C GLY A 217 -11.99 -17.22 3.96
N GLN A 218 -12.98 -16.38 3.66
CA GLN A 218 -14.30 -16.35 4.30
C GLN A 218 -15.37 -17.19 3.57
N ARG A 219 -15.00 -17.97 2.53
CA ARG A 219 -15.91 -18.88 1.81
C ARG A 219 -15.74 -20.34 2.21
#